data_AF-A0A357EZB0-F1
#
_entry.id   AF-A0A357EZB0-F1
#
_cell.length_a   1.000
_cell.length_b   1.000
_cell.length_c   1.000
_cell.angle_alpha   90.00
_cell.angle_beta   90.00
_cell.angle_gamma   90.00
#
_symmetry.space_group_name_H-M   'P 1'
#
loop_
_entity.id
_entity.type
_entity.pdbx_description
1 polymer ?
#
loop_
_entity_poly.entity_id
_entity_poly.type
_entity_poly.pdbx_seq_one_letter_code
_entity_poly.pdbx_strand_id
1 'polypeptide(L)'
;QMMMCTTANDIRRAKKLNKLCALMGIEGGHAIEDSLHALRNFYRLGIRYMTLTHNNTNNWADACCSESRHNGLSDFGKEVIREMNRMGMLVDLSHVSDKVMNDVLDIATAPVIYSHSSARVFADHRRDVPDD
;
A
#
# COMPACT_ATOMS: atom_id res chain seq x y z
N GLN A 1 -25.84 -6.40 9.02
CA GLN A 1 -25.70 -6.43 7.53
C GLN A 1 -24.44 -5.67 7.14
N MET A 2 -23.71 -6.15 6.13
CA MET A 2 -22.48 -5.54 5.61
C MET A 2 -22.76 -4.70 4.34
N MET A 3 -21.90 -3.73 4.06
CA MET A 3 -21.92 -2.91 2.84
C MET A 3 -20.50 -2.75 2.30
N MET A 4 -20.31 -3.04 1.02
CA MET A 4 -19.05 -2.73 0.35
C MET A 4 -18.89 -1.22 0.23
N CYS A 5 -17.70 -0.72 0.56
CA CYS A 5 -17.37 0.69 0.53
C CYS A 5 -16.18 0.90 -0.39
N THR A 6 -16.31 1.86 -1.31
CA THR A 6 -15.23 2.21 -2.24
C THR A 6 -14.84 3.67 -2.18
N THR A 7 -15.60 4.47 -1.41
CA THR A 7 -15.39 5.90 -1.21
C THR A 7 -15.58 6.27 0.26
N ALA A 8 -15.01 7.40 0.68
CA ALA A 8 -15.28 7.97 2.01
C ALA A 8 -16.78 8.25 2.25
N ASN A 9 -17.54 8.54 1.19
CA ASN A 9 -18.98 8.74 1.29
C ASN A 9 -19.73 7.43 1.54
N ASP A 10 -19.29 6.32 0.95
CA ASP A 10 -19.83 4.99 1.28
C ASP A 10 -19.59 4.66 2.74
N ILE A 11 -18.39 4.93 3.27
CA ILE A 11 -18.05 4.72 4.69
C ILE A 11 -19.01 5.53 5.59
N ARG A 12 -19.18 6.82 5.30
CA ARG A 12 -20.10 7.71 6.06
C ARG A 12 -21.55 7.25 5.96
N ARG A 13 -21.98 6.74 4.79
CA ARG A 13 -23.31 6.19 4.57
C ARG A 13 -23.51 4.88 5.35
N ALA A 14 -22.52 3.99 5.36
CA ALA A 14 -22.57 2.73 6.11
C ALA A 14 -22.83 3.01 7.60
N LYS A 15 -22.08 3.98 8.14
CA LYS A 15 -22.21 4.45 9.52
C LYS A 15 -23.62 4.98 9.80
N LYS A 16 -24.16 5.87 8.95
CA LYS A 16 -25.52 6.40 9.08
C LYS A 16 -26.59 5.32 9.05
N LEU A 17 -26.37 4.25 8.28
CA LEU A 17 -27.30 3.12 8.13
C LEU A 17 -27.07 1.99 9.16
N ASN A 18 -26.16 2.18 10.13
CA ASN A 18 -25.75 1.16 11.09
C ASN A 18 -25.34 -0.18 10.43
N LYS A 19 -24.57 -0.09 9.34
CA LYS A 19 -24.02 -1.25 8.62
C LYS A 19 -22.51 -1.35 8.80
N LEU A 20 -22.01 -2.59 8.82
CA LEU A 20 -20.57 -2.85 8.76
C LEU A 20 -20.05 -2.46 7.38
N CYS A 21 -19.09 -1.55 7.33
CA CYS A 21 -18.43 -1.14 6.09
C CYS A 21 -17.25 -2.07 5.80
N ALA A 22 -17.21 -2.64 4.60
CA ALA A 22 -16.08 -3.42 4.11
C ALA A 22 -15.32 -2.60 3.07
N LEU A 23 -14.07 -2.24 3.35
CA LEU A 23 -13.13 -1.64 2.41
C LEU A 23 -12.07 -2.70 2.07
N MET A 24 -11.92 -3.02 0.78
CA MET A 24 -11.01 -4.06 0.36
C MET A 24 -9.61 -3.51 0.06
N GLY A 25 -8.59 -4.25 0.50
CA GLY A 25 -7.18 -4.01 0.19
C GLY A 25 -6.49 -5.28 -0.25
N ILE A 26 -5.30 -5.12 -0.82
CA ILE A 26 -4.38 -6.20 -1.15
C ILE A 26 -3.16 -6.08 -0.25
N GLU A 27 -2.78 -7.17 0.40
CA GLU A 27 -1.54 -7.25 1.14
C GLU A 27 -0.51 -8.03 0.31
N GLY A 28 0.40 -7.30 -0.34
CA GLY A 28 1.49 -7.83 -1.14
C GLY A 28 1.37 -7.47 -2.62
N GLY A 29 2.29 -6.61 -3.09
CA GLY A 29 2.34 -6.18 -4.49
C GLY A 29 2.69 -7.28 -5.51
N HIS A 30 3.09 -8.48 -5.07
CA HIS A 30 3.22 -9.62 -5.97
C HIS A 30 1.87 -10.00 -6.63
N ALA A 31 0.75 -9.64 -6.02
CA ALA A 31 -0.59 -9.89 -6.57
C ALA A 31 -0.82 -9.28 -7.97
N ILE A 32 -0.08 -8.24 -8.35
CA ILE A 32 -0.22 -7.61 -9.67
C ILE A 32 0.69 -8.22 -10.74
N GLU A 33 1.58 -9.16 -10.39
CA GLU A 33 2.46 -9.88 -11.33
C GLU A 33 3.11 -8.94 -12.37
N ASP A 34 3.76 -7.88 -11.88
CA ASP A 34 4.44 -6.85 -12.69
C ASP A 34 3.56 -6.17 -13.76
N SER A 35 2.25 -6.08 -13.49
CA SER A 35 1.26 -5.58 -14.45
C SER A 35 0.42 -4.43 -13.91
N LEU A 36 0.61 -3.23 -14.48
CA LEU A 36 -0.29 -2.10 -14.25
C LEU A 36 -1.72 -2.40 -14.75
N HIS A 37 -1.88 -3.32 -15.69
CA HIS A 37 -3.20 -3.77 -16.13
C HIS A 37 -3.93 -4.54 -15.01
N ALA A 38 -3.23 -5.46 -14.34
CA ALA A 38 -3.78 -6.18 -13.19
C ALA A 38 -4.13 -5.22 -12.05
N LEU A 39 -3.23 -4.29 -11.71
CA LEU A 39 -3.45 -3.23 -10.72
C LEU A 39 -4.74 -2.44 -10.99
N ARG A 40 -4.92 -1.95 -12.23
CA ARG A 40 -6.15 -1.24 -12.64
C ARG A 40 -7.39 -2.12 -12.53
N ASN A 41 -7.31 -3.40 -12.87
CA ASN A 41 -8.44 -4.32 -12.76
C ASN A 41 -8.81 -4.58 -11.31
N PHE A 42 -7.86 -4.74 -10.39
CA PHE A 42 -8.15 -4.82 -8.95
C PHE A 42 -8.85 -3.57 -8.44
N TYR A 43 -8.40 -2.37 -8.86
CA TYR A 43 -9.10 -1.14 -8.53
C TYR A 43 -10.56 -1.14 -9.03
N ARG A 44 -10.79 -1.57 -10.28
CA ARG A 44 -12.14 -1.70 -10.85
C ARG A 44 -13.02 -2.71 -10.10
N LEU A 45 -12.43 -3.75 -9.51
CA LEU A 45 -13.12 -4.73 -8.67
C LEU A 45 -13.42 -4.21 -7.26
N GLY A 46 -12.96 -3.02 -6.89
CA GLY A 46 -13.29 -2.36 -5.62
C GLY A 46 -12.15 -2.31 -4.61
N ILE A 47 -10.94 -2.77 -4.96
CA ILE A 47 -9.75 -2.61 -4.10
C ILE A 47 -9.37 -1.12 -4.02
N ARG A 48 -9.06 -0.63 -2.81
CA ARG A 48 -8.77 0.80 -2.58
C ARG A 48 -7.42 1.09 -1.93
N TYR A 49 -6.71 0.08 -1.48
CA TYR A 49 -5.31 0.21 -1.04
C TYR A 49 -4.55 -1.07 -1.35
N MET A 50 -3.23 -0.96 -1.43
CA MET A 50 -2.34 -2.10 -1.60
C MET A 50 -1.03 -1.87 -0.85
N THR A 51 -0.57 -2.85 -0.07
CA THR A 51 0.82 -2.84 0.42
C THR A 51 1.76 -3.19 -0.73
N LEU A 52 2.88 -2.49 -0.83
CA LEU A 52 3.82 -2.69 -1.94
C LEU A 52 4.53 -4.03 -1.86
N THR A 53 4.77 -4.51 -0.63
CA THR A 53 5.37 -5.80 -0.34
C THR A 53 4.56 -6.50 0.76
N HIS A 54 4.95 -7.74 1.05
CA HIS A 54 4.67 -8.39 2.33
C HIS A 54 6.04 -8.69 2.97
N ASN A 55 6.22 -9.81 3.65
CA ASN A 55 7.51 -10.22 4.22
C ASN A 55 8.60 -10.53 3.17
N ASN A 56 8.27 -10.57 1.87
CA ASN A 56 9.19 -10.88 0.79
C ASN A 56 9.36 -9.72 -0.21
N THR A 57 10.61 -9.51 -0.62
CA THR A 57 10.94 -8.62 -1.75
C THR A 57 10.37 -9.20 -3.04
N ASN A 58 9.66 -8.38 -3.82
CA ASN A 58 9.12 -8.75 -5.13
C ASN A 58 10.01 -8.18 -6.26
N ASN A 59 9.54 -8.17 -7.50
CA ASN A 59 10.33 -7.73 -8.66
C ASN A 59 10.48 -6.20 -8.77
N TRP A 60 9.87 -5.42 -7.86
CA TRP A 60 9.86 -3.97 -7.98
C TRP A 60 9.89 -3.16 -6.68
N ALA A 61 9.78 -3.80 -5.52
CA ALA A 61 9.92 -3.18 -4.21
C ALA A 61 10.59 -4.14 -3.20
N ASP A 62 11.52 -3.57 -2.42
CA ASP A 62 12.22 -4.27 -1.34
C ASP A 62 11.40 -4.30 -0.04
N ALA A 63 11.27 -5.48 0.58
CA ALA A 63 10.61 -5.65 1.87
C ALA A 63 11.56 -5.37 3.06
N CYS A 64 11.01 -5.02 4.23
CA CYS A 64 11.76 -4.83 5.48
C CYS A 64 12.60 -6.04 5.90
N CYS A 65 12.07 -7.20 5.55
CA CYS A 65 12.32 -8.46 6.24
C CYS A 65 12.84 -9.54 5.27
N SER A 66 13.27 -9.10 4.08
CA SER A 66 13.82 -9.92 3.01
C SER A 66 15.07 -9.25 2.45
N GLU A 67 15.83 -9.97 1.62
CA GLU A 67 16.99 -9.38 0.94
C GLU A 67 16.56 -8.26 0.01
N SER A 68 17.29 -7.14 0.06
CA SER A 68 17.14 -6.04 -0.89
C SER A 68 17.66 -6.47 -2.26
N ARG A 69 16.89 -6.17 -3.31
CA ARG A 69 17.21 -6.43 -4.71
C ARG A 69 17.27 -5.16 -5.56
N HIS A 70 16.56 -4.12 -5.12
CA HIS A 70 16.34 -2.91 -5.94
C HIS A 70 16.97 -1.65 -5.34
N ASN A 71 17.51 -1.74 -4.11
CA ASN A 71 17.90 -0.58 -3.31
C ASN A 71 16.72 0.42 -3.16
N GLY A 72 15.56 -0.12 -2.77
CA GLY A 72 14.30 0.61 -2.68
C GLY A 72 13.29 0.18 -3.73
N LEU A 73 12.82 1.14 -4.54
CA LEU A 73 11.95 0.89 -5.69
C LEU A 73 12.73 0.73 -6.99
N SER A 74 12.34 -0.25 -7.81
CA SER A 74 12.73 -0.27 -9.22
C SER A 74 12.02 0.83 -10.02
N ASP A 75 12.43 1.04 -11.27
CA ASP A 75 11.74 2.02 -12.13
C ASP A 75 10.28 1.64 -12.40
N PHE A 76 9.98 0.35 -12.54
CA PHE A 76 8.60 -0.13 -12.59
C PHE A 76 7.86 0.12 -11.27
N GLY A 77 8.52 -0.07 -10.12
CA GLY A 77 7.94 0.25 -8.82
C GLY A 77 7.51 1.72 -8.72
N LYS A 78 8.32 2.66 -9.24
CA LYS A 78 7.96 4.08 -9.32
C LYS A 78 6.74 4.31 -10.22
N GLU A 79 6.60 3.58 -11.33
CA GLU A 79 5.40 3.63 -12.18
C GLU A 79 4.15 3.12 -11.46
N VAL A 80 4.27 2.06 -10.66
CA VAL A 80 3.17 1.54 -9.82
C VAL A 80 2.68 2.62 -8.86
N ILE A 81 3.58 3.34 -8.17
CA ILE A 81 3.18 4.43 -7.25
C ILE A 81 2.43 5.54 -7.99
N ARG A 82 2.96 5.98 -9.14
CA ARG A 82 2.32 7.02 -9.95
C ARG A 82 0.93 6.58 -10.42
N GLU A 83 0.78 5.32 -10.83
CA GLU A 83 -0.51 4.78 -11.26
C GLU A 83 -1.50 4.68 -10.10
N MET A 84 -1.05 4.25 -8.92
CA MET A 84 -1.88 4.23 -7.70
C MET A 84 -2.38 5.63 -7.34
N ASN A 85 -1.51 6.64 -7.34
CA ASN A 85 -1.91 8.03 -7.12
C ASN A 85 -2.87 8.54 -8.21
N ARG A 86 -2.59 8.26 -9.50
CA ARG A 86 -3.44 8.69 -10.63
C ARG A 86 -4.87 8.15 -10.51
N MET A 87 -5.05 6.92 -10.05
CA MET A 87 -6.36 6.31 -9.87
C MET A 87 -6.98 6.55 -8.48
N GLY A 88 -6.27 7.20 -7.57
CA GLY A 88 -6.75 7.41 -6.20
C GLY A 88 -6.81 6.13 -5.36
N MET A 89 -5.88 5.19 -5.59
CA MET A 89 -5.63 4.07 -4.69
C MET A 89 -4.61 4.49 -3.63
N LEU A 90 -4.87 4.16 -2.37
CA LEU A 90 -3.95 4.44 -1.28
C LEU A 90 -2.72 3.55 -1.38
N VAL A 91 -1.55 4.17 -1.25
CA VAL A 91 -0.27 3.48 -1.14
C VAL A 91 -0.03 3.14 0.33
N ASP A 92 0.14 1.86 0.63
CA ASP A 92 0.40 1.37 1.97
C ASP A 92 1.86 0.91 2.12
N LEU A 93 2.58 1.57 3.03
CA LEU A 93 4.01 1.38 3.29
C LEU A 93 4.28 0.31 4.36
N SER A 94 3.23 -0.32 4.87
CA SER A 94 3.39 -1.51 5.72
C SER A 94 4.19 -2.59 4.96
N HIS A 95 5.22 -3.15 5.61
CA HIS A 95 6.17 -4.19 5.14
C HIS A 95 7.33 -3.77 4.26
N VAL A 96 7.39 -2.51 3.82
CA VAL A 96 8.46 -2.09 2.91
C VAL A 96 9.76 -1.82 3.68
N SER A 97 10.89 -1.83 2.98
CA SER A 97 12.17 -1.37 3.56
C SER A 97 12.20 0.15 3.73
N ASP A 98 13.03 0.66 4.64
CA ASP A 98 13.20 2.10 4.89
C ASP A 98 13.51 2.89 3.61
N LYS A 99 14.29 2.29 2.72
CA LYS A 99 14.63 2.90 1.43
C LYS A 99 13.41 3.01 0.51
N VAL A 100 12.50 2.03 0.51
CA VAL A 100 11.21 2.13 -0.20
C VAL A 100 10.32 3.18 0.46
N MET A 101 10.29 3.29 1.80
CA MET A 101 9.51 4.34 2.47
C MET A 101 9.91 5.72 1.94
N ASN A 102 11.21 6.01 1.93
CA ASN A 102 11.76 7.26 1.40
C ASN A 102 11.48 7.44 -0.10
N ASP A 103 11.75 6.43 -0.93
CA ASP A 103 11.51 6.52 -2.39
C ASP A 103 10.05 6.82 -2.73
N VAL A 104 9.10 6.25 -1.97
CA VAL A 104 7.68 6.54 -2.15
C VAL A 104 7.36 7.96 -1.71
N LEU A 105 7.86 8.42 -0.55
CA LEU A 105 7.62 9.77 -0.05
C LEU A 105 8.16 10.85 -1.01
N ASP A 106 9.28 10.57 -1.69
CA ASP A 106 9.87 11.48 -2.68
C ASP A 106 9.00 11.67 -3.94
N ILE A 107 8.21 10.66 -4.32
CA ILE A 107 7.45 10.67 -5.59
C ILE A 107 5.92 10.70 -5.41
N ALA A 108 5.43 10.40 -4.21
CA ALA A 108 4.00 10.37 -3.93
C ALA A 108 3.40 11.77 -4.05
N THR A 109 2.29 11.84 -4.76
CA THR A 109 1.51 13.07 -5.00
C THR A 109 0.22 13.12 -4.18
N ALA A 110 -0.04 12.06 -3.41
CA ALA A 110 -1.17 11.91 -2.50
C ALA A 110 -0.69 11.29 -1.18
N PRO A 111 -1.44 11.46 -0.07
CA PRO A 111 -1.07 10.87 1.21
C PRO A 111 -0.91 9.35 1.13
N VAL A 112 0.14 8.85 1.76
CA VAL A 112 0.39 7.41 1.99
C VAL A 112 -0.16 6.99 3.34
N ILE A 113 -0.24 5.68 3.57
CA ILE A 113 -0.63 5.12 4.87
C ILE A 113 0.39 4.07 5.34
N TYR A 114 0.42 3.86 6.65
CA TYR A 114 0.92 2.63 7.26
C TYR A 114 -0.29 1.96 7.90
N SER A 115 -0.93 1.01 7.23
CA SER A 115 -2.15 0.37 7.77
C SER A 115 -1.90 -0.43 9.04
N HIS A 116 -0.70 -1.01 9.19
CA HIS A 116 -0.29 -1.78 10.36
C HIS A 116 1.23 -1.75 10.53
N SER A 117 1.72 -0.75 11.25
CA SER A 117 3.11 -0.61 11.68
C SER A 117 3.15 0.13 13.02
N SER A 118 4.24 0.00 13.79
CA SER A 118 4.47 0.80 15.00
C SER A 118 5.61 1.80 14.78
N ALA A 119 5.93 2.62 15.79
CA ALA A 119 7.12 3.47 15.77
C ALA A 119 8.34 2.70 16.28
N ARG A 120 9.44 2.73 15.52
CA ARG A 120 10.65 1.95 15.79
C ARG A 120 11.36 2.36 17.09
N VAL A 121 11.16 3.61 17.54
CA VAL A 121 11.70 4.09 18.81
C VAL A 121 11.21 3.26 20.02
N PHE A 122 10.04 2.60 19.93
CA PHE A 122 9.52 1.76 21.03
C PHE A 122 9.96 0.30 20.94
N ALA A 123 10.29 -0.18 19.74
CA ALA A 123 10.80 -1.52 19.50
C ALA A 123 11.69 -1.49 18.25
N ASP A 124 12.98 -1.84 18.41
CA ASP A 124 13.94 -1.87 17.30
C ASP A 124 13.70 -3.07 16.38
N HIS A 125 12.61 -3.00 15.63
CA HIS A 125 12.19 -3.98 14.66
C HIS A 125 12.12 -3.33 13.27
N ARG A 126 12.73 -3.97 12.26
CA ARG A 126 12.78 -3.46 10.87
C ARG A 126 11.41 -3.23 10.22
N ARG A 127 10.36 -3.78 10.83
CA ARG A 127 8.96 -3.67 10.38
C ARG A 127 8.30 -2.35 10.82
N ASP A 128 8.85 -1.72 11.84
CA ASP A 128 8.36 -0.47 12.42
C ASP A 128 9.00 0.74 11.74
N VAL A 129 8.30 1.87 11.79
CA VAL A 129 8.64 3.10 11.05
C VAL A 129 9.70 3.89 11.82
N PRO A 130 10.81 4.29 11.18
CA PRO A 130 11.79 5.18 11.80
C PRO A 130 11.21 6.61 11.94
N ASP A 131 11.90 7.48 12.69
CA ASP A 131 11.40 8.82 13.01
C ASP A 131 11.57 9.84 11.87
N ASP A 132 12.54 9.62 10.96
CA ASP A 132 12.83 10.43 9.77
C ASP A 132 11.92 10.09 8.58
#